data_AF-A0A1D7XUN3-F1
#
_entry.id   AF-A0A1D7XUN3-F1
#
_cell.length_a   1.000
_cell.length_b   1.000
_cell.length_c   1.000
_cell.angle_alpha   90.00
_cell.angle_beta   90.00
_cell.angle_gamma   90.00
#
_symmetry.space_group_name_H-M   'P 1'
#
loop_
_entity.id
_entity.type
_entity.pdbx_description
1 polymer ?
#
loop_
_entity_poly.entity_id
_entity_poly.type
_entity_poly.pdbx_seq_one_letter_code
_entity_poly.pdbx_strand_id
1 'polypeptide(L)'
;MISDYDRIQDVLFYLRKKTNTFAKELGFSNGTVFYQIKSGRNGISPNLAKKICDACPEIDYKWLLTGLGEMLNNIEVDNSTTNKIAKDIACLKNHILELEIKIKKLEKELKSFYNAIE
;
A
#
# COMPACT_ATOMS: atom_id res chain seq x y z
N MET A 1 -21.46 -0.54 -11.48
CA MET A 1 -21.23 -1.30 -10.24
C MET A 1 -20.14 -2.30 -10.55
N ILE A 2 -19.05 -2.32 -9.77
CA ILE A 2 -17.95 -3.29 -9.94
C ILE A 2 -18.49 -4.73 -9.73
N SER A 3 -17.99 -5.71 -10.47
CA SER A 3 -18.46 -7.09 -10.32
C SER A 3 -17.89 -7.74 -9.06
N ASP A 4 -18.52 -8.81 -8.59
CA ASP A 4 -17.99 -9.63 -7.48
C ASP A 4 -16.56 -10.12 -7.77
N TYR A 5 -16.30 -10.56 -9.00
CA TYR A 5 -14.98 -11.07 -9.35
C TYR A 5 -13.93 -9.97 -9.39
N ASP A 6 -14.26 -8.80 -9.94
CA ASP A 6 -13.34 -7.65 -9.97
C ASP A 6 -12.96 -7.22 -8.55
N ARG A 7 -13.92 -7.20 -7.61
CA ARG A 7 -13.62 -6.93 -6.18
C ARG A 7 -12.63 -7.93 -5.59
N ILE A 8 -12.77 -9.22 -5.91
CA ILE A 8 -11.80 -10.24 -5.49
C ILE A 8 -10.44 -10.00 -6.14
N GLN A 9 -10.38 -9.55 -7.39
CA GLN A 9 -9.12 -9.22 -8.06
C GLN A 9 -8.43 -8.02 -7.40
N ASP A 10 -9.17 -6.97 -7.04
CA ASP A 10 -8.62 -5.81 -6.34
C ASP A 10 -8.01 -6.20 -5.01
N VAL A 11 -8.70 -7.04 -4.22
CA VAL A 11 -8.17 -7.60 -2.96
C VAL A 11 -6.89 -8.41 -3.21
N LEU A 12 -6.89 -9.32 -4.18
CA LEU A 12 -5.71 -10.13 -4.50
C LEU A 12 -4.52 -9.26 -4.96
N PHE A 13 -4.78 -8.21 -5.73
CA PHE A 13 -3.77 -7.27 -6.21
C PHE A 13 -3.16 -6.47 -5.06
N TYR A 14 -4.00 -5.92 -4.18
CA TYR A 14 -3.57 -5.20 -2.98
C TYR A 14 -2.67 -6.06 -2.09
N LEU A 15 -3.09 -7.31 -1.83
CA LEU A 15 -2.32 -8.26 -1.01
C LEU A 15 -1.09 -8.82 -1.74
N ARG A 16 -0.96 -8.63 -3.06
CA ARG A 16 0.04 -9.24 -3.93
C ARG A 16 0.04 -10.77 -3.85
N LYS A 17 -1.14 -11.38 -3.72
CA LYS A 17 -1.31 -12.82 -3.56
C LYS A 17 -1.94 -13.47 -4.77
N LYS A 18 -1.55 -14.72 -5.03
CA LYS A 18 -2.24 -15.59 -5.99
C LYS A 18 -3.52 -16.14 -5.37
N THR A 19 -4.53 -16.39 -6.22
CA THR A 19 -5.84 -16.92 -5.85
C THR A 19 -5.78 -18.15 -4.92
N ASN A 20 -4.98 -19.17 -5.27
CA ASN A 20 -4.87 -20.39 -4.46
C ASN A 20 -4.18 -20.16 -3.11
N THR A 21 -3.21 -19.24 -3.04
CA THR A 21 -2.54 -18.89 -1.79
C THR A 21 -3.53 -18.24 -0.85
N PHE A 22 -4.27 -17.24 -1.34
CA PHE A 22 -5.25 -16.52 -0.53
C PHE A 22 -6.41 -17.42 -0.09
N ALA A 23 -6.90 -18.31 -0.97
CA ALA A 23 -7.98 -19.23 -0.60
C ALA A 23 -7.58 -20.15 0.56
N LYS A 24 -6.33 -20.63 0.58
CA LYS A 24 -5.80 -21.44 1.68
C LYS A 24 -5.72 -20.67 2.99
N GLU A 25 -5.34 -19.40 2.95
CA GLU A 25 -5.32 -18.53 4.13
C GLU A 25 -6.73 -18.32 4.72
N LEU A 26 -7.77 -18.27 3.88
CA LEU A 26 -9.17 -18.22 4.31
C LEU A 26 -9.73 -19.59 4.77
N GLY A 27 -8.89 -20.63 4.81
CA GLY A 27 -9.25 -21.99 5.23
C GLY A 27 -9.94 -22.84 4.16
N PHE A 28 -9.83 -22.49 2.88
CA PHE A 28 -10.29 -23.34 1.78
C PHE A 28 -9.18 -24.27 1.29
N SER A 29 -9.55 -25.41 0.70
CA SER A 29 -8.58 -26.36 0.14
C SER A 29 -7.87 -25.81 -1.10
N ASN A 30 -8.56 -24.99 -1.90
CA ASN A 30 -8.08 -24.40 -3.15
C ASN A 30 -8.89 -23.15 -3.54
N GLY A 31 -8.54 -22.51 -4.66
CA GLY A 31 -9.21 -21.33 -5.20
C GLY A 31 -10.56 -21.57 -5.89
N THR A 32 -11.17 -22.76 -5.79
CA THR A 32 -12.45 -23.07 -6.44
C THR A 32 -13.55 -22.07 -6.10
N VAL A 33 -13.59 -21.57 -4.85
CA VAL A 33 -14.54 -20.53 -4.43
C VAL A 33 -14.44 -19.28 -5.32
N PHE A 34 -13.22 -18.83 -5.61
CA PHE A 34 -12.99 -17.65 -6.45
C PHE A 34 -13.21 -17.92 -7.93
N TYR A 35 -12.91 -19.13 -8.42
CA TYR A 35 -13.21 -19.50 -9.80
C TYR A 35 -14.72 -19.60 -10.06
N GLN A 36 -15.52 -20.05 -9.09
CA GLN A 36 -16.98 -20.06 -9.19
C GLN A 36 -17.56 -18.64 -9.22
N ILE A 37 -16.93 -17.70 -8.52
CA ILE A 37 -17.27 -16.27 -8.59
C ILE A 37 -16.90 -15.71 -9.96
N LYS A 38 -15.69 -16.03 -10.46
CA LYS A 38 -15.25 -15.65 -11.81
C LYS A 38 -16.22 -16.11 -12.90
N SER A 39 -16.74 -17.33 -12.78
CA SER A 39 -17.68 -17.88 -13.77
C SER A 39 -19.11 -17.37 -13.59
N GLY A 40 -19.38 -16.49 -12.61
CA GLY A 40 -20.72 -16.01 -12.28
C GLY A 40 -21.65 -17.08 -11.70
N ARG A 41 -21.11 -18.24 -11.31
CA ARG A 41 -21.92 -19.32 -10.72
C ARG A 41 -22.38 -18.96 -9.32
N ASN A 42 -21.51 -18.26 -8.58
CA ASN A 42 -21.77 -17.76 -7.23
C ASN A 42 -21.36 -16.28 -7.14
N GLY A 43 -21.95 -15.54 -6.22
CA GLY A 43 -21.47 -14.22 -5.82
C GLY A 43 -20.64 -14.26 -4.54
N ILE A 44 -20.20 -13.09 -4.07
CA ILE A 44 -19.57 -12.96 -2.75
C ILE A 44 -20.66 -13.12 -1.68
N SER A 45 -20.59 -14.19 -0.90
CA SER A 45 -21.52 -14.41 0.21
C SER A 45 -21.14 -13.58 1.44
N PRO A 46 -22.09 -13.24 2.33
CA PRO A 46 -21.82 -12.60 3.62
C PRO A 46 -20.75 -13.32 4.45
N ASN A 47 -20.74 -14.66 4.43
CA ASN A 47 -19.74 -15.47 5.12
C ASN A 47 -18.36 -15.40 4.47
N LEU A 48 -18.29 -15.38 3.13
CA LEU A 48 -17.02 -15.22 2.43
C LEU A 48 -16.45 -13.82 2.66
N ALA A 49 -17.28 -12.78 2.57
CA ALA A 49 -16.88 -11.42 2.86
C ALA A 49 -16.35 -11.30 4.29
N LYS A 50 -17.04 -11.91 5.26
CA LYS A 50 -16.59 -11.92 6.66
C LYS A 50 -15.23 -12.58 6.81
N LYS A 51 -15.02 -13.78 6.24
CA LYS A 51 -13.71 -14.45 6.26
C LYS A 51 -12.59 -13.59 5.66
N ILE A 52 -12.88 -12.88 4.57
CA ILE A 52 -11.91 -11.99 3.93
C ILE A 52 -11.56 -10.82 4.85
N CYS A 53 -12.56 -10.13 5.43
CA CYS A 53 -12.32 -9.02 6.35
C CYS A 53 -11.66 -9.46 7.67
N ASP A 54 -11.97 -10.66 8.16
CA ASP A 54 -11.31 -11.23 9.34
C ASP A 54 -9.81 -11.47 9.07
N ALA A 55 -9.45 -11.87 7.84
CA ALA A 55 -8.05 -12.07 7.42
C ALA A 55 -7.34 -10.77 7.00
N CYS A 56 -8.10 -9.76 6.53
CA CYS A 56 -7.60 -8.48 6.02
C CYS A 56 -8.47 -7.35 6.60
N PRO A 57 -8.24 -6.92 7.85
CA PRO A 57 -9.08 -5.93 8.54
C PRO A 57 -9.13 -4.55 7.86
N GLU A 58 -8.16 -4.27 6.99
CA GLU A 58 -8.11 -3.06 6.16
C GLU A 58 -9.16 -3.03 5.05
N ILE A 59 -9.77 -4.16 4.68
CA ILE A 59 -10.80 -4.25 3.63
C ILE A 59 -12.18 -3.92 4.21
N ASP A 60 -12.91 -3.01 3.59
CA ASP A 60 -14.28 -2.68 3.98
C ASP A 60 -15.26 -3.80 3.58
N TYR A 61 -16.03 -4.25 4.57
CA TYR A 61 -17.00 -5.34 4.42
C TYR A 61 -18.14 -4.95 3.48
N LYS A 62 -18.63 -3.71 3.58
CA LYS A 62 -19.78 -3.24 2.79
C LYS A 62 -19.40 -3.12 1.33
N TRP A 63 -18.23 -2.56 1.02
CA TRP A 63 -17.68 -2.50 -0.32
C TRP A 63 -17.52 -3.89 -0.91
N LEU A 64 -16.99 -4.84 -0.13
CA LEU A 64 -16.77 -6.20 -0.62
C LEU A 64 -18.07 -6.89 -1.03
N LEU A 65 -19.16 -6.67 -0.29
CA LEU A 65 -20.47 -7.26 -0.60
C LEU A 65 -21.25 -6.53 -1.69
N THR A 66 -21.19 -5.20 -1.71
CA THR A 66 -22.10 -4.38 -2.52
C THR A 66 -21.42 -3.72 -3.71
N GLY A 67 -20.11 -3.57 -3.66
CA GLY A 67 -19.34 -2.76 -4.61
C GLY A 67 -19.57 -1.27 -4.49
N LEU A 68 -20.13 -0.81 -3.37
CA LEU A 68 -20.38 0.60 -3.10
C LEU A 68 -19.40 1.11 -2.05
N GLY A 69 -18.86 2.31 -2.28
CA GLY A 69 -17.87 2.93 -1.40
C GLY A 69 -16.43 2.63 -1.81
N GLU A 70 -15.52 2.72 -0.85
CA GLU A 70 -14.08 2.49 -1.04
C GLU A 70 -13.70 1.09 -0.54
N MET A 71 -12.70 0.49 -1.18
CA MET A 71 -12.19 -0.84 -0.82
C MET A 71 -11.57 -0.88 0.56
N LEU A 72 -10.80 0.15 0.90
CA LEU A 72 -10.05 0.22 2.14
C LEU A 72 -10.85 0.99 3.18
N ASN A 73 -10.90 0.46 4.39
CA ASN A 73 -11.28 1.23 5.55
C ASN A 73 -10.35 2.44 5.64
N ASN A 74 -10.91 3.62 5.87
CA ASN A 74 -10.12 4.80 6.19
C ASN A 74 -9.35 4.48 7.47
N ILE A 75 -8.10 4.05 7.33
CA ILE A 75 -7.17 3.96 8.44
C ILE A 75 -7.03 5.40 8.88
N GLU A 76 -7.64 5.77 10.01
CA GLU A 76 -7.36 7.05 10.63
C GLU A 76 -5.86 7.08 10.88
N VAL A 77 -5.14 7.79 10.02
CA VAL A 77 -3.71 7.99 10.17
C VAL A 77 -3.56 8.79 11.45
N ASP A 78 -3.11 8.12 12.50
CA ASP A 78 -2.87 8.75 13.80
C ASP A 78 -2.06 10.05 13.56
N ASN A 79 -2.67 11.19 13.89
CA ASN A 79 -2.08 12.50 13.70
C ASN A 79 -0.72 12.64 14.40
N SER A 80 -0.46 11.85 15.45
CA SER A 80 0.85 11.74 16.09
C SER A 80 1.93 11.20 15.13
N THR A 81 1.59 10.18 14.33
CA THR A 81 2.50 9.59 13.34
C THR A 81 2.78 10.57 12.22
N THR A 82 1.75 11.26 11.71
CA THR A 82 1.91 12.31 10.67
C THR A 82 2.82 13.44 11.16
N ASN A 83 2.63 13.91 12.39
CA ASN A 83 3.45 14.95 12.98
C ASN A 83 4.90 14.52 13.19
N LYS A 84 5.13 13.27 13.60
CA LYS A 84 6.48 12.70 13.73
C LYS A 84 7.18 12.63 12.38
N ILE A 85 6.50 12.11 11.35
CA ILE A 85 7.02 12.05 9.98
C ILE A 85 7.35 13.45 9.46
N ALA A 86 6.46 14.43 9.69
CA ALA A 86 6.70 15.82 9.26
C ALA A 86 7.94 16.43 9.93
N LYS A 87 8.15 16.15 11.23
CA LYS A 87 9.34 16.59 11.97
C LYS A 87 10.62 15.93 11.46
N ASP A 88 10.58 14.62 11.21
CA ASP A 88 11.72 13.87 10.68
C ASP A 88 12.09 14.37 9.28
N ILE A 89 11.10 14.64 8.42
CA ILE A 89 11.30 15.23 7.08
C ILE A 89 11.95 16.61 7.18
N ALA A 90 11.50 17.47 8.09
CA ALA A 90 12.08 18.80 8.27
C ALA A 90 13.56 18.70 8.71
N CYS A 91 13.87 17.78 9.62
CA CYS A 91 15.23 17.55 10.08
C CYS A 91 16.14 17.07 8.93
N LEU A 92 15.67 16.11 8.12
CA LEU A 92 16.41 15.60 6.96
C LEU A 92 16.66 16.70 5.91
N LYS A 93 15.66 17.53 5.62
CA LYS A 93 15.80 18.65 4.68
C LYS A 93 16.88 19.65 5.12
N ASN A 94 16.93 19.97 6.42
CA ASN A 94 17.97 20.86 6.95
C ASN A 94 19.37 20.25 6.80
N HIS A 95 19.50 18.96 7.12
CA HIS A 95 20.79 18.28 6.97
C HIS A 95 21.26 18.23 5.51
N ILE A 96 20.36 17.96 4.57
CA ILE A 96 20.65 17.98 3.13
C ILE A 96 21.17 19.36 2.71
N LEU A 97 20.49 20.44 3.13
CA LEU A 97 20.90 21.81 2.83
C LEU A 97 22.33 22.11 3.36
N GLU A 98 22.64 21.68 4.57
CA GLU A 98 23.99 21.85 5.14
C GLU A 98 25.06 21.10 4.35
N LEU A 99 24.74 19.88 3.88
CA LEU A 99 25.65 19.10 3.05
C LEU A 99 25.89 19.77 1.69
N GLU A 100 24.83 20.27 1.04
CA GLU A 100 24.93 21.01 -0.23
C GLU A 100 25.84 22.23 -0.11
N ILE A 101 25.72 22.98 1.00
CA ILE A 101 26.58 24.13 1.29
C ILE A 101 28.04 23.70 1.44
N LYS A 102 28.30 22.61 2.18
CA LYS A 102 29.67 22.09 2.37
C LYS A 102 30.28 21.63 1.06
N ILE A 103 29.53 20.92 0.23
CA ILE A 103 29.98 20.45 -1.09
C ILE A 103 30.38 21.66 -1.94
N LYS A 104 29.52 22.67 -2.03
CA LYS A 104 29.81 23.89 -2.82
C LYS A 104 31.08 24.62 -2.34
N LYS A 105 31.34 24.62 -1.03
CA LYS A 105 32.56 25.21 -0.46
C LYS A 105 33.80 24.42 -0.88
N LEU A 106 33.76 23.09 -0.76
CA LEU A 106 34.87 22.21 -1.15
C LEU A 106 35.17 22.32 -2.65
N GLU A 107 34.15 22.40 -3.50
CA GLU A 107 34.32 22.60 -4.94
C GLU A 107 35.05 23.92 -5.24
N LYS A 108 34.72 24.99 -4.51
CA LYS A 108 35.40 26.28 -4.66
C LYS A 108 36.87 26.21 -4.23
N GLU A 109 37.16 25.54 -3.11
CA GLU A 109 38.53 25.35 -2.61
C GLU A 109 39.36 24.55 -3.62
N LEU A 110 38.85 23.41 -4.11
CA LEU A 110 39.51 22.62 -5.15
C LEU A 110 39.81 23.46 -6.41
N LYS A 111 38.84 24.24 -6.89
CA LYS A 111 39.03 25.13 -8.03
C LYS A 111 40.14 26.15 -7.80
N SER A 112 40.22 26.71 -6.59
CA SER A 112 41.28 27.68 -6.25
C SER A 112 42.67 27.03 -6.20
N PHE A 113 42.76 25.79 -5.71
CA PHE A 113 44.01 25.04 -5.70
C PHE A 113 44.48 24.74 -7.12
N TYR A 114 43.60 24.25 -8.01
CA TYR A 114 43.96 24.00 -9.42
C TYR A 114 44.51 25.25 -10.11
N ASN A 115 43.85 26.39 -9.94
CA ASN A 115 44.28 27.66 -10.53
C ASN A 115 45.61 28.21 -9.97
N ALA A 116 46.09 27.68 -8.83
CA ALA A 116 47.34 28.11 -8.21
C ALA A 116 48.57 27.31 -8.67
N ILE A 117 48.36 26.24 -9.44
CA ILE A 117 49.41 25.35 -9.96
C ILE A 117 49.63 25.51 -11.48
N GLU A 118 48.78 26.31 -12.16
CA GLU A 118 48.98 26.84 -13.52
C GLU A 118 49.65 28.23 -13.47
#